data_AF-A0A8J6DUP9-F1
#
_entry.id   AF-A0A8J6DUP9-F1
#
_cell.length_a   1.000
_cell.length_b   1.000
_cell.length_c   1.000
_cell.angle_alpha   90.00
_cell.angle_beta   90.00
_cell.angle_gamma   90.00
#
_symmetry.space_group_name_H-M   'P 1'
#
loop_
_entity.id
_entity.type
_entity.pdbx_description
1 polymer ?
#
loop_
_entity_poly.entity_id
_entity_poly.type
_entity_poly.pdbx_seq_one_letter_code
_entity_poly.pdbx_strand_id
1 'polypeptide(L)'
;MVMADGPRHLQRGPVRVGFYDIEGTLGKGNFAVVKLGRHRITKTEVAIKIIDKSQLDAVNLEKIYREVQIMKLLDHPHIIKLY
;
A
#
# COMPACT_ATOMS: atom_id res chain seq x y z
N MET A 1 38.73 -26.60 7.72
CA MET A 1 37.60 -26.25 6.83
C MET A 1 36.32 -26.27 7.65
N VAL A 2 36.00 -25.14 8.28
CA VAL A 2 34.72 -24.93 8.99
C VAL A 2 34.19 -23.59 8.51
N MET A 3 33.19 -23.62 7.63
CA MET A 3 32.44 -22.43 7.27
C MET A 3 31.41 -22.20 8.36
N ALA A 4 31.52 -21.07 9.07
CA ALA A 4 30.54 -20.66 10.05
C ALA A 4 29.24 -20.27 9.34
N ASP A 5 28.13 -20.92 9.71
CA ASP A 5 26.79 -20.50 9.34
C ASP A 5 26.52 -19.11 9.93
N GLY A 6 26.46 -18.10 9.06
CA GLY A 6 26.03 -16.75 9.42
C GLY A 6 24.57 -16.72 9.89
N PRO A 7 24.15 -15.68 10.63
CA PRO A 7 22.79 -15.59 11.15
C PRO A 7 21.80 -15.58 9.99
N ARG A 8 20.96 -16.61 9.91
CA ARG A 8 19.82 -16.68 8.99
C ARG A 8 18.91 -15.51 9.31
N HIS A 9 18.97 -14.46 8.51
CA HIS A 9 17.94 -13.42 8.51
C HIS A 9 16.62 -14.13 8.25
N LEU A 10 15.77 -14.21 9.27
CA LEU A 10 14.44 -14.78 9.15
C LEU A 10 13.70 -13.91 8.14
N GLN A 11 13.71 -14.31 6.87
CA GLN A 11 13.01 -13.59 5.82
C GLN A 11 11.53 -13.68 6.17
N ARG A 12 11.01 -12.61 6.80
CA ARG A 12 9.58 -12.43 6.98
C ARG A 12 8.99 -12.52 5.57
N GLY A 13 8.10 -13.49 5.38
CA GLY A 13 7.41 -13.66 4.10
C GLY A 13 6.76 -12.35 3.65
N PRO A 14 6.49 -12.19 2.35
CA PRO A 14 5.93 -10.96 1.81
C PRO A 14 4.66 -10.58 2.56
N VAL A 15 4.55 -9.30 2.94
CA VAL A 15 3.33 -8.75 3.54
C VAL A 15 2.23 -8.78 2.49
N ARG A 16 1.03 -9.24 2.86
CA ARG A 16 -0.06 -9.48 1.93
C ARG A 16 -1.34 -8.79 2.36
N VAL A 17 -2.05 -8.24 1.37
CA VAL A 17 -3.40 -7.69 1.54
C VAL A 17 -4.26 -8.14 0.37
N GLY A 18 -5.27 -8.97 0.64
CA GLY A 18 -6.09 -9.58 -0.41
C GLY A 18 -5.24 -10.33 -1.45
N PHE A 19 -5.40 -9.97 -2.72
CA PHE A 19 -4.66 -10.56 -3.85
C PHE A 19 -3.31 -9.89 -4.15
N TYR A 20 -2.86 -8.96 -3.31
CA TYR A 20 -1.64 -8.17 -3.55
C TYR A 20 -0.53 -8.55 -2.57
N ASP A 21 0.66 -8.81 -3.13
CA ASP A 21 1.90 -8.80 -2.36
C ASP A 21 2.35 -7.33 -2.24
N ILE A 22 2.63 -6.89 -1.01
CA ILE A 22 3.08 -5.53 -0.68
C ILE A 22 4.60 -5.49 -0.77
N GLU A 23 5.12 -4.57 -1.58
CA GLU A 23 6.53 -4.41 -1.88
C GLU A 23 7.09 -3.11 -1.24
N GLY A 24 8.01 -2.44 -1.93
CA GLY A 24 8.70 -1.24 -1.48
C GLY A 24 7.79 -0.03 -1.24
N THR A 25 8.31 0.97 -0.53
CA THR A 25 7.58 2.23 -0.29
C THR A 25 7.81 3.17 -1.47
N LEU A 26 6.73 3.67 -2.06
CA LEU A 26 6.76 4.68 -3.12
C LEU A 26 6.79 6.10 -2.54
N GLY A 27 6.12 6.32 -1.40
CA GLY A 27 6.09 7.62 -0.75
C GLY A 27 5.58 7.57 0.68
N LYS A 28 5.93 8.57 1.48
CA LYS A 28 5.45 8.75 2.85
C LYS A 28 4.87 10.15 2.98
N GLY A 29 3.62 10.24 3.42
CA GLY A 29 2.97 11.48 3.81
C GLY A 29 2.74 11.53 5.32
N ASN A 30 2.01 12.54 5.76
CA ASN A 30 1.75 12.76 7.19
C ASN A 30 0.92 11.63 7.83
N PHE A 31 -0.16 11.21 7.15
CA PHE A 31 -1.11 10.22 7.68
C PHE A 31 -1.14 8.91 6.88
N ALA A 32 -0.29 8.80 5.88
CA ALA A 32 -0.33 7.69 4.95
C ALA A 32 1.04 7.32 4.41
N VAL A 33 1.20 6.04 4.10
CA VAL A 33 2.34 5.52 3.35
C VAL A 33 1.82 4.88 2.08
N VAL A 34 2.42 5.23 0.95
CA VAL A 34 2.11 4.61 -0.34
C VAL A 34 3.16 3.55 -0.62
N LYS A 35 2.71 2.32 -0.85
CA LYS A 35 3.57 1.19 -1.20
C LYS A 35 3.26 0.69 -2.60
N LEU A 36 4.27 0.13 -3.26
CA LEU A 36 4.08 -0.66 -4.46
C LEU A 36 3.41 -1.97 -4.05
N GLY A 37 2.37 -2.37 -4.76
CA GLY A 37 1.74 -3.66 -4.63
C GLY A 37 1.72 -4.38 -5.97
N ARG A 38 1.80 -5.71 -5.96
CA ARG A 38 1.69 -6.53 -7.16
C ARG A 38 0.55 -7.51 -7.03
N HIS A 39 -0.40 -7.47 -7.96
CA HIS A 39 -1.48 -8.44 -8.02
C HIS A 39 -0.89 -9.82 -8.35
N ARG A 40 -1.19 -10.83 -7.53
CA ARG A 40 -0.50 -12.13 -7.59
C ARG A 40 -0.75 -12.92 -8.86
N ILE A 41 -1.93 -12.74 -9.46
CA ILE A 41 -2.36 -13.50 -10.66
C ILE A 41 -1.98 -12.73 -11.92
N THR A 42 -2.50 -11.52 -12.07
CA THR A 42 -2.31 -10.69 -13.28
C THR A 42 -0.93 -10.03 -13.35
N LYS A 43 -0.16 -10.05 -12.26
CA LYS A 43 1.15 -9.38 -12.11
C LYS A 43 1.12 -7.86 -12.27
N THR A 44 -0.07 -7.27 -12.34
CA THR A 44 -0.27 -5.83 -12.41
C THR A 44 0.28 -5.14 -11.17
N GLU A 45 1.08 -4.10 -11.39
CA GLU A 45 1.59 -3.22 -10.36
C GLU A 45 0.57 -2.13 -10.04
N VAL A 46 0.40 -1.84 -8.75
CA VAL A 46 -0.52 -0.83 -8.24
C VAL A 46 0.12 -0.03 -7.11
N ALA A 47 -0.37 1.19 -6.88
CA ALA A 47 -0.03 1.96 -5.69
C ALA A 47 -1.07 1.70 -4.58
N ILE A 48 -0.62 1.30 -3.40
CA ILE A 48 -1.47 1.03 -2.24
C ILE A 48 -1.23 2.12 -1.19
N LYS A 49 -2.19 3.03 -1.05
CA LYS A 49 -2.19 4.07 -0.01
C LYS A 49 -2.71 3.49 1.29
N ILE A 50 -1.83 3.29 2.26
CA ILE A 50 -2.12 2.77 3.59
C ILE A 50 -2.29 3.95 4.53
N ILE A 51 -3.43 4.05 5.21
CA ILE A 51 -3.77 5.15 6.12
C ILE A 51 -3.87 4.60 7.54
N ASP A 52 -3.15 5.20 8.48
CA ASP A 52 -3.28 4.87 9.91
C ASP A 52 -4.44 5.67 10.52
N LYS A 53 -5.55 4.98 10.80
CA LYS A 53 -6.77 5.60 11.33
C LYS A 53 -6.63 6.07 12.78
N SER A 54 -5.66 5.55 13.54
CA SER A 54 -5.46 5.93 14.94
C SER A 54 -4.83 7.31 15.08
N GLN A 55 -4.20 7.81 14.02
CA GLN A 55 -3.55 9.12 13.97
C GLN A 55 -4.45 10.22 13.38
N LEU A 56 -5.73 9.93 13.17
CA LEU A 56 -6.68 10.84 12.53
C LEU A 56 -7.73 11.33 13.52
N ASP A 57 -7.98 12.63 13.51
CA ASP A 57 -9.17 13.23 14.11
C ASP A 57 -10.41 13.00 13.23
N ALA A 58 -11.59 13.31 13.79
CA ALA A 58 -12.86 13.13 13.09
C ALA A 58 -12.93 13.93 11.78
N VAL A 59 -12.34 15.13 11.76
CA VAL A 59 -12.34 16.03 10.61
C VAL A 59 -11.51 15.44 9.45
N ASN A 60 -10.31 14.95 9.72
CA ASN A 60 -9.47 14.37 8.69
C ASN A 60 -10.00 13.01 8.23
N LEU A 61 -10.65 12.26 9.11
CA LEU A 61 -11.36 11.04 8.74
C LEU A 61 -12.51 11.33 7.76
N GLU A 62 -13.29 12.39 7.98
CA GLU A 62 -14.35 12.83 7.05
C GLU A 62 -13.78 13.22 5.68
N LYS A 63 -12.66 13.96 5.66
CA LYS A 63 -11.96 14.32 4.41
C LYS A 63 -11.54 13.08 3.62
N ILE A 64 -11.00 12.07 4.29
CA ILE A 64 -10.61 10.80 3.64
C ILE A 64 -11.82 10.08 3.07
N TYR A 65 -12.95 10.02 3.79
CA TYR A 65 -14.17 9.44 3.24
C TYR A 65 -14.63 10.19 1.99
N ARG A 66 -14.60 11.51 2.01
CA ARG A 66 -14.94 12.35 0.85
C ARG A 66 -14.01 12.11 -0.34
N GLU A 67 -12.69 12.06 -0.11
CA GLU A 67 -11.71 11.71 -1.15
C GLU A 67 -12.02 10.36 -1.80
N VAL A 68 -12.32 9.33 -1.00
CA VAL A 68 -12.67 8.01 -1.52
C VAL A 68 -13.96 8.05 -2.34
N GLN A 69 -14.99 8.77 -1.90
CA GLN A 69 -16.23 8.90 -2.67
C GLN A 69 -16.00 9.56 -4.02
N ILE A 70 -15.22 10.65 -4.05
CA ILE A 70 -14.87 11.34 -5.30
C ILE A 70 -14.09 10.39 -6.22
N MET A 71 -13.04 9.74 -5.71
CA MET A 71 -12.19 8.84 -6.49
C MET A 71 -12.94 7.64 -7.10
N LYS A 72 -14.00 7.16 -6.44
CA LYS A 72 -14.87 6.09 -6.98
C LYS A 72 -15.68 6.53 -8.20
N LEU A 73 -15.97 7.82 -8.32
CA LEU A 73 -16.75 8.38 -9.42
C LEU A 73 -15.88 8.80 -10.62
N LEU A 74 -14.56 8.92 -10.41
CA LEU A 74 -13.63 9.34 -11.44
C LEU A 74 -13.24 8.16 -12.35
N ASP A 75 -13.61 8.27 -13.63
CA ASP A 75 -13.17 7.36 -14.68
C ASP A 75 -12.73 8.19 -15.90
N HIS A 76 -11.45 8.52 -15.96
CA HIS A 76 -10.90 9.38 -17.01
C HIS A 76 -9.47 8.94 -17.35
N PRO A 77 -9.06 8.90 -18.64
CA PRO A 77 -7.77 8.37 -19.07
C PRO A 77 -6.55 9.09 -18.50
N HIS A 78 -6.71 10.32 -18.02
CA HIS A 78 -5.64 11.15 -17.45
C HIS A 78 -5.78 11.36 -15.93
N ILE A 79 -6.67 10.62 -15.28
CA ILE A 79 -6.86 10.64 -13.83
C ILE A 79 -6.62 9.24 -13.29
N ILE A 80 -5.88 9.13 -12.19
CA ILE A 80 -5.60 7.84 -11.56
C ILE A 80 -6.91 7.21 -11.07
N LYS A 81 -7.14 5.95 -11.45
CA LYS A 81 -8.34 5.19 -11.07
C LYS A 81 -8.16 4.50 -9.71
N LEU A 82 -9.22 4.52 -8.91
CA LEU A 82 -9.34 3.69 -7.72
C LEU A 82 -9.92 2.31 -8.11
N TYR A 83 -9.28 1.24 -7.66
CA TYR A 83 -9.68 -0.16 -7.93
C TYR A 83 -10.22 -0.84 -6.66
#